data_AF-A0A1W0WZG8-F1
#
_entry.id   AF-A0A1W0WZG8-F1
#
_cell.length_a   1.000
_cell.length_b   1.000
_cell.length_c   1.000
_cell.angle_alpha   90.00
_cell.angle_beta   90.00
_cell.angle_gamma   90.00
#
_symmetry.space_group_name_H-M   'P 1'
#
loop_
_entity.id
_entity.type
_entity.pdbx_description
1 polymer ?
#
loop_
_entity_poly.entity_id
_entity_poly.type
_entity_poly.pdbx_seq_one_letter_code
_entity_poly.pdbx_strand_id
1 'polypeptide(L)'
;MKRILGRAFEDAIAQSNSQIVSFTMISDRDGPKVPVREVGGEVGSSFFSPAEIATVILEELLWCATEFLGGPVTRPSSVCRQTEHHCAPTCWGKSFSHLTLAVEL
;
A
#
# COMPACT_ATOMS: atom_id res chain seq x y z
N MET A 1 -6.09 1.80 -2.44
CA MET A 1 -5.38 0.91 -1.47
C MET A 1 -5.04 1.56 -0.14
N LYS A 2 -4.41 2.76 -0.10
CA LYS A 2 -4.07 3.45 1.17
C LYS A 2 -5.21 3.56 2.20
N ARG A 3 -6.47 3.72 1.76
CA ARG A 3 -7.64 3.81 2.64
C ARG A 3 -8.01 2.50 3.34
N ILE A 4 -7.62 1.35 2.79
CA ILE A 4 -7.99 -0.01 3.24
C ILE A 4 -6.81 -0.68 3.96
N LEU A 5 -5.57 -0.25 3.67
CA LEU A 5 -4.35 -0.81 4.25
C LEU A 5 -4.38 -0.81 5.79
N GLY A 6 -4.12 -1.97 6.40
CA GLY A 6 -4.06 -2.15 7.84
C GLY A 6 -5.42 -2.18 8.55
N ARG A 7 -6.54 -2.20 7.82
CA ARG A 7 -7.89 -2.31 8.38
C ARG A 7 -8.41 -3.74 8.28
N ALA A 8 -9.27 -4.11 9.23
CA ALA A 8 -10.08 -5.33 9.14
C ALA A 8 -11.16 -5.18 8.07
N PHE A 9 -11.67 -6.31 7.56
CA PHE A 9 -12.70 -6.28 6.52
C PHE A 9 -14.01 -5.68 7.06
N GLU A 10 -14.31 -5.91 8.34
CA GLU A 10 -15.54 -5.47 9.03
C GLU A 10 -15.51 -3.98 9.43
N ASP A 11 -14.38 -3.29 9.25
CA ASP A 11 -14.27 -1.87 9.58
C ASP A 11 -15.26 -1.06 8.72
N ALA A 12 -16.09 -0.23 9.37
CA ALA A 12 -17.07 0.63 8.71
C ALA A 12 -16.44 1.54 7.65
N ILE A 13 -15.18 1.96 7.86
CA ILE A 13 -14.44 2.75 6.87
C ILE A 13 -14.03 1.89 5.68
N ALA A 14 -13.62 0.63 5.89
CA ALA A 14 -13.28 -0.27 4.79
C ALA A 14 -14.53 -0.62 3.95
N GLN A 15 -15.65 -0.90 4.60
CA GLN A 15 -16.94 -1.21 3.96
C GLN A 15 -17.54 -0.03 3.17
N SER A 16 -17.50 1.18 3.74
CA SER A 16 -17.96 2.37 3.00
C SER A 16 -17.07 2.67 1.79
N ASN A 17 -15.76 2.47 1.90
CA ASN A 17 -14.85 2.64 0.77
C ASN A 17 -15.00 1.54 -0.29
N SER A 18 -15.33 0.30 0.10
CA SER A 18 -15.54 -0.79 -0.88
C SER A 18 -16.76 -0.58 -1.76
N GLN A 19 -17.74 0.22 -1.32
CA GLN A 19 -18.90 0.60 -2.13
C GLN A 19 -18.59 1.68 -3.17
N ILE A 20 -17.52 2.46 -2.98
CA ILE A 20 -17.16 3.60 -3.84
C ILE A 20 -16.21 3.16 -4.95
N VAL A 21 -15.38 2.15 -4.69
CA VAL A 21 -14.36 1.67 -5.64
C VAL A 21 -14.95 0.69 -6.65
N SER A 22 -14.38 0.65 -7.85
CA SER A 22 -14.84 -0.21 -8.96
C SER A 22 -14.38 -1.67 -8.87
N PHE A 23 -13.51 -2.01 -7.91
CA PHE A 23 -13.03 -3.37 -7.71
C PHE A 23 -13.73 -4.03 -6.52
N THR A 24 -13.99 -5.33 -6.64
CA THR A 24 -14.57 -6.12 -5.55
C THR A 24 -13.56 -6.28 -4.42
N MET A 25 -14.04 -6.36 -3.18
CA MET A 25 -13.25 -6.72 -2.02
C MET A 25 -13.93 -7.90 -1.33
N ILE A 26 -13.14 -8.88 -0.90
CA ILE A 26 -13.61 -10.07 -0.21
C ILE A 26 -12.99 -10.15 1.19
N SER A 27 -13.65 -10.86 2.09
CA SER A 27 -13.09 -11.22 3.39
C SER A 27 -12.26 -12.48 3.26
N ASP A 28 -11.05 -12.47 3.82
CA ASP A 28 -10.24 -13.66 4.02
C ASP A 28 -9.72 -13.71 5.48
N ARG A 29 -9.12 -14.83 5.90
CA ARG A 29 -8.59 -15.01 7.26
C ARG A 29 -7.61 -13.92 7.68
N ASP A 30 -6.82 -13.43 6.72
CA ASP A 30 -5.78 -12.42 6.96
C ASP A 30 -6.29 -10.97 6.80
N GLY A 31 -7.60 -10.79 6.57
CA GLY A 31 -8.23 -9.49 6.35
C GLY A 31 -8.74 -9.29 4.91
N PRO A 32 -9.01 -8.04 4.50
CA PRO A 32 -9.58 -7.76 3.19
C PRO A 32 -8.62 -8.17 2.07
N LYS A 33 -9.14 -8.83 1.03
CA LYS A 33 -8.41 -9.14 -0.21
C LYS A 33 -9.17 -8.66 -1.44
N VAL A 34 -8.43 -8.38 -2.51
CA VAL A 34 -8.95 -7.96 -3.80
C VAL A 34 -8.76 -9.09 -4.80
N PRO A 35 -9.84 -9.71 -5.31
CA PRO A 35 -9.73 -10.64 -6.42
C PRO A 35 -9.33 -9.88 -7.68
N VAL A 36 -8.30 -10.35 -8.36
CA VAL A 36 -7.84 -9.80 -9.62
C VAL A 36 -8.00 -10.85 -10.71
N ARG A 37 -8.32 -10.39 -11.91
CA ARG A 37 -8.24 -11.22 -13.12
C ARG A 37 -6.86 -11.01 -13.73
N GLU A 38 -6.07 -12.06 -13.81
CA GLU A 38 -4.84 -12.01 -14.59
C GLU A 38 -5.17 -11.83 -16.08
N VAL A 39 -4.30 -11.13 -16.82
CA VAL A 39 -4.49 -10.91 -18.25
C VAL A 39 -4.42 -12.26 -18.96
N GLY A 40 -5.56 -12.71 -19.51
CA GLY A 40 -5.70 -14.05 -20.10
C GLY A 40 -6.18 -15.14 -19.13
N GLY A 41 -6.42 -14.81 -17.85
CA GLY A 41 -6.90 -15.73 -16.81
C GLY A 41 -8.38 -15.61 -16.47
N GLU A 42 -8.87 -16.54 -15.65
CA GLU A 42 -10.21 -16.49 -15.07
C GLU A 42 -10.29 -15.44 -13.94
N VAL A 43 -11.46 -14.81 -13.76
CA VAL A 43 -11.66 -13.83 -12.68
C VAL A 43 -11.62 -14.55 -11.34
N GLY A 44 -10.79 -14.09 -10.41
CA GLY A 44 -10.72 -14.64 -9.06
C GLY A 44 -9.79 -15.84 -8.90
N SER A 45 -8.88 -16.08 -9.86
CA SER A 45 -7.79 -17.04 -9.70
C SER A 45 -6.73 -16.57 -8.68
N SER A 46 -6.58 -15.25 -8.54
CA SER A 46 -5.53 -14.61 -7.74
C SER A 46 -6.14 -13.55 -6.83
N PHE A 47 -5.77 -13.58 -5.54
CA PHE A 47 -6.26 -12.65 -4.52
C PHE A 47 -5.08 -11.91 -3.92
N PHE A 48 -5.16 -10.58 -3.86
CA PHE A 48 -4.11 -9.74 -3.31
C PHE A 48 -4.61 -8.97 -2.11
N SER A 49 -3.84 -9.00 -1.03
CA SER A 49 -4.02 -8.13 0.11
C SER A 49 -3.67 -6.67 -0.25
N PRO A 50 -4.26 -5.67 0.42
CA PRO A 50 -3.85 -4.27 0.27
C PRO A 50 -2.35 -4.03 0.48
N ALA A 51 -1.70 -4.86 1.30
CA ALA A 51 -0.26 -4.79 1.55
C ALA A 51 0.55 -5.24 0.33
N GLU A 52 0.21 -6.38 -0.28
CA GLU A 52 0.88 -6.87 -1.50
C GLU A 52 0.75 -5.87 -2.65
N ILE A 53 -0.45 -5.31 -2.85
CA ILE A 53 -0.66 -4.28 -3.89
C ILE A 53 0.15 -3.01 -3.59
N ALA A 54 0.27 -2.64 -2.32
CA ALA A 54 1.12 -1.50 -1.93
C ALA A 54 2.59 -1.79 -2.20
N THR A 55 3.06 -3.01 -1.99
CA THR A 55 4.44 -3.42 -2.30
C THR A 55 4.74 -3.26 -3.78
N VAL A 56 3.86 -3.72 -4.68
CA VAL A 56 4.03 -3.54 -6.14
C VAL A 56 4.16 -2.05 -6.51
N ILE A 57 3.34 -1.19 -5.90
CA ILE A 57 3.43 0.26 -6.13
C ILE A 57 4.77 0.81 -5.61
N LEU A 58 5.22 0.36 -4.44
CA LEU A 58 6.50 0.80 -3.87
C LEU A 58 7.70 0.30 -4.67
N GLU A 59 7.63 -0.89 -5.26
CA GLU A 59 8.65 -1.43 -6.16
C GLU A 59 8.75 -0.59 -7.44
N GLU A 60 7.63 -0.19 -8.03
CA GLU A 60 7.63 0.70 -9.20
C GLU A 60 8.20 2.08 -8.86
N LEU A 61 7.84 2.63 -7.70
CA LEU A 61 8.42 3.90 -7.23
C LEU A 61 9.93 3.80 -6.97
N LEU A 62 10.39 2.67 -6.42
CA LEU A 62 11.81 2.41 -6.21
C LEU A 62 12.55 2.30 -7.55
N TRP A 63 11.94 1.63 -8.53
CA TRP A 63 12.47 1.53 -9.88
C TRP A 63 12.63 2.91 -10.52
N CYS A 64 11.58 3.73 -10.51
CA CYS A 64 11.63 5.10 -11.02
C CYS A 64 12.72 5.94 -10.34
N ALA A 65 12.86 5.82 -9.01
CA ALA A 65 13.89 6.56 -8.27
C ALA A 65 15.31 6.09 -8.60
N THR A 66 15.49 4.78 -8.81
CA THR A 66 16.77 4.17 -9.20
C THR A 66 17.20 4.66 -10.59
N GLU A 67 16.27 4.69 -11.54
CA GLU A 67 16.52 5.22 -12.89
C GLU A 67 16.81 6.72 -12.88
N PHE A 68 16.06 7.50 -12.08
CA PHE A 68 16.26 8.95 -11.97
C PHE A 68 17.62 9.32 -11.37
N LEU A 69 18.07 8.59 -10.34
CA LEU A 69 19.34 8.84 -9.65
C LEU A 69 20.55 8.18 -10.34
N GLY A 70 20.32 7.28 -11.30
CA GLY A 70 21.37 6.54 -11.99
C GLY A 70 22.09 5.51 -11.10
N GLY A 71 21.43 5.03 -10.05
CA GLY A 71 22.03 4.09 -9.09
C GLY A 71 21.04 3.56 -8.04
N PRO A 72 21.38 2.46 -7.36
CA PRO A 72 20.47 1.78 -6.45
C PRO A 72 20.11 2.63 -5.24
N VAL A 73 18.80 2.79 -4.99
CA VAL A 73 18.30 3.48 -3.79
C VAL A 73 18.28 2.51 -2.62
N THR A 74 19.08 2.81 -1.60
CA THR A 74 19.12 2.06 -0.34
C THR A 74 18.48 2.87 0.79
N ARG A 75 17.97 2.20 1.83
CA ARG A 75 17.44 2.91 2.99
C ARG A 75 18.53 3.79 3.61
N PRO A 76 18.29 5.10 3.83
CA PRO A 76 19.19 5.89 4.65
C PRO A 76 19.22 5.29 6.06
N SER A 77 20.43 5.06 6.58
CA SER A 77 20.67 4.44 7.89
C SER A 77 20.32 5.36 9.07
N SER A 78 19.96 6.62 8.81
CA SER A 78 19.53 7.58 9.82
C SER A 78 18.03 7.84 9.71
N VAL A 79 17.32 7.57 10.80
CA VAL A 79 15.95 8.02 11.03
C VAL A 79 15.90 9.55 10.84
N CYS A 80 15.32 10.03 9.75
CA CYS A 80 15.00 11.45 9.61
C CYS A 80 14.02 11.84 10.71
N ARG A 81 14.48 12.66 11.66
CA ARG A 81 13.62 13.39 12.59
C ARG A 81 12.64 14.22 11.76
N GLN A 82 11.38 14.12 12.15
CA GLN A 82 10.24 14.89 11.64
C GLN A 82 10.64 16.34 11.31
N THR A 83 10.71 16.65 10.02
CA THR A 83 10.44 18.01 9.52
C THR A 83 9.01 18.02 9.00
N GLU A 84 8.27 19.05 9.40
CA GLU A 84 6.81 19.16 9.42
C GLU A 84 6.15 19.34 8.04
N HIS A 85 6.63 18.64 7.01
CA HIS A 85 5.99 18.63 5.69
C HIS A 85 5.06 17.41 5.55
N HIS A 86 3.89 17.53 6.20
CA HIS A 86 2.54 17.13 5.74
C HIS A 86 2.36 15.86 4.87
N CYS A 87 3.13 14.79 5.05
CA CYS A 87 2.94 13.55 4.25
C CYS A 87 2.12 12.43 4.93
N ALA A 88 1.69 12.59 6.18
CA ALA A 88 0.77 11.65 6.82
C ALA A 88 -0.35 12.38 7.58
N PRO A 89 -1.64 12.16 7.27
CA PRO A 89 -2.68 12.47 8.24
C PRO A 89 -2.41 11.61 9.49
N THR A 90 -2.53 12.25 10.64
CA THR A 90 -2.16 11.82 12.01
C THR A 90 -2.84 10.55 12.54
N CYS A 91 -3.38 9.68 11.68
CA CYS A 91 -4.15 8.50 12.05
C CYS A 91 -3.43 7.16 11.83
N TRP A 92 -2.15 7.16 11.44
CA TRP A 92 -1.35 5.93 11.37
C TRP A 92 -0.94 5.48 12.78
N GLY A 93 -1.84 4.75 13.45
CA GLY A 93 -1.54 4.06 14.70
C GLY A 93 -0.43 3.02 14.50
N LYS A 94 0.47 2.98 15.49
CA LYS A 94 1.59 2.08 15.89
C LYS A 94 1.98 0.78 15.12
N SER A 95 1.31 0.36 14.05
CA SER A 95 1.60 -0.91 13.35
C SER A 95 2.58 -0.80 12.17
N PHE A 96 3.02 0.41 11.81
CA PHE A 96 3.85 0.66 10.63
C PHE A 96 5.21 1.31 10.98
N SER A 97 5.94 0.70 11.91
CA SER A 97 7.32 1.12 12.23
C SER A 97 8.32 0.77 11.12
N HIS A 98 7.95 -0.04 10.14
CA HIS A 98 8.90 -0.66 9.21
C HIS A 98 8.80 -0.19 7.75
N LEU A 99 7.81 0.63 7.37
CA LEU A 99 7.58 1.04 5.98
C LEU A 99 7.36 2.55 5.88
N THR A 100 8.39 3.33 6.20
CA THR A 100 8.46 4.75 5.86
C THR A 100 9.57 4.94 4.83
N LEU A 101 9.19 4.97 3.55
CA LEU A 101 10.05 5.47 2.48
C LEU A 101 9.50 6.85 2.12
N ALA A 102 10.25 7.89 2.48
CA ALA A 102 10.00 9.26 2.05
C ALA A 102 10.84 9.49 0.80
N VAL A 103 10.21 9.96 -0.28
CA VAL A 103 10.88 10.44 -1.50
C VAL A 103 10.57 11.94 -1.59
N GLU A 104 11.59 12.78 -1.41
CA GLU A 104 11.62 14.19 -1.80
C GLU A 104 12.89 14.41 -2.65
N LEU A 105 12.67 14.62 -3.95
CA LEU A 105 13.30 15.56 -4.90
C LEU A 105 13.13 15.05 -6.33
#